data_AF-M3GES8-F1
#
_entry.id   AF-M3GES8-F1
#
_cell.length_a   1.000
_cell.length_b   1.000
_cell.length_c   1.000
_cell.angle_alpha   90.00
_cell.angle_beta   90.00
_cell.angle_gamma   90.00
#
_symmetry.space_group_name_H-M   'P 1'
#
loop_
_entity.id
_entity.type
_entity.pdbx_description
1 polymer ?
#
loop_
_entity_poly.entity_id
_entity_poly.type
_entity_poly.pdbx_seq_one_letter_code
_entity_poly.pdbx_strand_id
1 'polypeptide(L)'
;MSNLENFELIMMYTAIGTLFGWALFGILALVIASFIWKSRFNLFATGFVQVFLVAINTYLISKEKYIAVFFVGGLISFVWTWNVQKIAFGTLRDRITYASGAGFGSLLGLLLTVFILKIFSL
;
A
#
# COMPACT_ATOMS: atom_id res chain seq x y z
N MET A 1 -13.29 -46.16 14.66
CA MET A 1 -13.13 -44.92 15.44
C MET A 1 -14.03 -45.03 16.65
N SER A 2 -13.48 -44.85 17.85
CA SER A 2 -14.24 -45.00 19.09
C SER A 2 -15.15 -43.78 19.35
N ASN A 3 -16.19 -43.95 20.17
CA ASN A 3 -17.05 -42.83 20.57
C ASN A 3 -16.25 -41.71 21.28
N LEU A 4 -15.16 -42.07 21.96
CA LEU A 4 -14.26 -41.13 22.62
C LEU A 4 -13.45 -40.31 21.59
N GLU A 5 -12.88 -40.97 20.57
CA GLU A 5 -12.17 -40.30 19.47
C GLU A 5 -13.08 -39.34 18.71
N ASN A 6 -14.34 -39.73 18.47
CA ASN A 6 -15.31 -38.85 17.82
C ASN A 6 -15.65 -37.63 18.68
N PHE A 7 -15.78 -37.81 19.99
CA PHE A 7 -16.06 -36.71 20.93
C PHE A 7 -14.88 -35.73 21.01
N GLU A 8 -13.66 -36.23 21.14
CA GLU A 8 -12.44 -35.41 21.17
C GLU A 8 -12.27 -34.60 19.88
N LEU A 9 -12.57 -35.22 18.73
CA LEU A 9 -12.50 -34.58 17.42
C LEU A 9 -13.53 -33.44 17.29
N ILE A 10 -14.78 -33.67 17.70
CA ILE A 10 -15.84 -32.63 17.70
C ILE A 10 -15.47 -31.47 18.65
N MET A 11 -14.96 -31.77 19.83
CA MET A 11 -14.51 -30.76 20.79
C MET A 11 -13.35 -29.93 20.24
N MET A 12 -12.38 -30.57 19.58
CA MET A 12 -11.26 -29.89 18.94
C MET A 12 -11.73 -28.94 17.83
N TYR A 13 -12.59 -29.38 16.91
CA TYR A 13 -13.10 -28.52 15.84
C TYR A 13 -13.92 -27.35 16.38
N THR A 14 -14.70 -27.57 17.44
CA THR A 14 -15.49 -26.52 18.10
C THR A 14 -14.59 -25.48 18.78
N ALA A 15 -13.52 -25.93 19.47
CA ALA A 15 -12.54 -25.05 20.09
C ALA A 15 -11.76 -24.25 19.05
N ILE A 16 -11.31 -24.89 17.96
CA ILE A 16 -10.59 -24.20 16.88
C ILE A 16 -11.50 -23.19 16.16
N GLY A 17 -12.73 -23.57 15.83
CA GLY A 17 -13.69 -22.69 15.17
C GLY A 17 -14.08 -21.48 16.01
N THR A 18 -14.24 -21.66 17.32
CA THR A 18 -14.53 -20.53 18.23
C THR A 18 -13.32 -19.61 18.39
N LEU A 19 -12.10 -20.14 18.53
CA LEU A 19 -10.87 -19.34 18.57
C LEU A 19 -10.66 -18.55 17.28
N PHE A 20 -10.93 -19.16 16.13
CA PHE A 20 -10.85 -18.49 14.83
C PHE A 20 -11.89 -17.37 14.71
N GLY A 21 -13.12 -17.61 15.15
CA GLY A 21 -14.16 -16.59 15.20
C GLY A 21 -13.76 -15.39 16.06
N TRP A 22 -13.28 -15.63 17.29
CA TRP A 22 -12.79 -14.57 18.19
C TRP A 22 -11.59 -13.82 17.62
N ALA A 23 -10.68 -14.50 16.92
CA ALA A 23 -9.56 -13.84 16.25
C ALA A 23 -10.04 -12.91 15.14
N LEU A 24 -11.00 -13.35 14.32
CA LEU A 24 -11.57 -12.53 13.24
C LEU A 24 -12.29 -11.28 13.79
N PHE A 25 -13.10 -11.45 14.83
CA PHE A 25 -13.77 -10.34 15.50
C PHE A 25 -12.79 -9.40 16.21
N GLY A 26 -11.74 -9.93 16.81
CA GLY A 26 -10.66 -9.14 17.41
C GLY A 26 -9.94 -8.27 16.39
N ILE A 27 -9.61 -8.82 15.21
CA ILE A 27 -8.99 -8.07 14.11
C ILE A 27 -9.93 -6.95 13.63
N LEU A 28 -11.22 -7.26 13.42
CA LEU A 28 -12.21 -6.26 13.02
C LEU A 28 -12.40 -5.16 14.07
N ALA A 29 -12.42 -5.51 15.35
CA ALA A 29 -12.52 -4.56 16.46
C ALA A 29 -11.28 -3.66 16.55
N LEU A 30 -10.08 -4.20 16.34
CA LEU A 30 -8.83 -3.42 16.29
C LEU A 30 -8.80 -2.46 15.09
N VAL A 31 -9.30 -2.89 13.94
CA VAL A 31 -9.46 -2.03 12.75
C VAL A 31 -10.44 -0.90 13.05
N ILE A 32 -11.62 -1.19 13.61
CA ILE A 32 -12.62 -0.18 13.96
C ILE A 32 -12.07 0.79 15.04
N ALA A 33 -11.41 0.28 16.07
CA ALA A 33 -10.77 1.08 17.11
C ALA A 33 -9.69 2.01 16.54
N SER A 34 -8.96 1.58 15.50
CA SER A 34 -7.97 2.42 14.81
C SER A 34 -8.59 3.62 14.10
N PHE A 35 -9.86 3.55 13.68
CA PHE A 35 -10.60 4.65 13.06
C PHE A 35 -11.26 5.60 14.09
N ILE A 36 -11.55 5.15 15.31
CA ILE A 36 -12.26 5.95 16.34
C ILE A 36 -11.36 7.02 16.99
N TRP A 37 -10.03 6.91 16.88
CA TRP A 37 -9.12 7.93 17.42
C TRP A 37 -9.07 9.17 16.51
N LYS A 38 -9.94 10.15 16.80
CA LYS A 38 -10.18 11.44 16.10
C LYS A 38 -8.94 12.29 15.73
N SER A 39 -7.74 11.95 16.20
CA SER A 39 -6.49 12.72 16.01
C SER A 39 -5.65 12.29 14.79
N ARG A 40 -6.07 11.29 14.00
CA ARG A 40 -5.26 10.72 12.90
C ARG A 40 -5.77 10.97 11.48
N PHE A 41 -6.67 11.94 11.29
CA PHE A 41 -7.21 12.23 9.95
C PHE A 41 -6.14 12.60 8.92
N ASN A 42 -5.09 13.32 9.34
CA ASN A 42 -3.97 13.65 8.44
C ASN A 42 -3.22 12.40 7.97
N LEU A 43 -3.05 11.40 8.83
CA LEU A 43 -2.42 10.13 8.50
C LEU A 43 -3.30 9.30 7.56
N PHE A 44 -4.62 9.31 7.80
CA PHE A 44 -5.58 8.72 6.88
C PHE A 44 -5.54 9.40 5.50
N ALA A 45 -5.56 10.73 5.46
CA ALA A 45 -5.56 11.50 4.22
C ALA A 45 -4.27 11.31 3.42
N THR A 46 -3.09 11.31 4.07
CA THR A 46 -1.82 11.05 3.37
C THR A 46 -1.80 9.64 2.81
N GLY A 47 -2.16 8.61 3.59
CA GLY A 47 -2.23 7.23 3.11
C GLY A 47 -3.24 7.04 1.97
N PHE A 48 -4.43 7.65 2.10
CA PHE A 48 -5.46 7.63 1.06
C PHE A 48 -4.94 8.23 -0.25
N VAL A 49 -4.37 9.44 -0.20
CA VAL A 49 -3.85 10.13 -1.40
C VAL A 49 -2.69 9.35 -2.01
N GLN A 50 -1.79 8.78 -1.21
CA GLN A 50 -0.68 7.96 -1.72
C GLN A 50 -1.18 6.75 -2.51
N VAL A 51 -2.06 5.95 -1.92
CA VAL A 51 -2.55 4.73 -2.58
C VAL A 51 -3.45 5.06 -3.77
N PHE A 52 -4.25 6.13 -3.69
CA PHE A 52 -5.03 6.63 -4.81
C PHE A 52 -4.14 7.03 -6.00
N LEU A 53 -3.07 7.78 -5.76
CA LEU A 53 -2.11 8.16 -6.80
C LEU A 53 -1.35 6.94 -7.34
N VAL A 54 -1.02 5.95 -6.52
CA VAL A 54 -0.43 4.68 -6.99
C VAL A 54 -1.35 4.00 -7.99
N ALA A 55 -2.65 3.84 -7.67
CA ALA A 55 -3.61 3.22 -8.58
C ALA A 55 -3.71 3.97 -9.92
N ILE A 56 -3.74 5.31 -9.88
CA ILE A 56 -3.69 6.15 -11.10
C ILE A 56 -2.39 5.92 -11.87
N ASN A 57 -1.24 5.94 -11.19
CA ASN A 57 0.04 5.78 -11.86
C ASN A 57 0.18 4.40 -12.52
N THR A 58 -0.29 3.34 -11.86
CA THR A 58 -0.34 1.99 -12.44
C THR A 58 -1.17 1.96 -13.72
N TYR A 59 -2.35 2.61 -13.73
CA TYR A 59 -3.14 2.74 -14.95
C TYR A 59 -2.38 3.52 -16.04
N LEU A 60 -1.74 4.64 -15.71
CA LEU A 60 -0.99 5.45 -16.66
C LEU A 60 0.23 4.71 -17.24
N ILE A 61 0.93 3.92 -16.41
CA ILE A 61 2.02 3.02 -16.81
C ILE A 61 1.48 2.01 -17.83
N SER A 62 0.33 1.38 -17.56
CA SER A 62 -0.31 0.42 -18.49
C SER A 62 -0.71 1.03 -19.83
N LYS A 63 -0.88 2.37 -19.89
CA LYS A 63 -1.23 3.14 -21.08
C LYS A 63 -0.04 3.89 -21.68
N GLU A 64 1.18 3.61 -21.20
CA GLU A 64 2.43 4.22 -21.64
C GLU A 64 2.36 5.77 -21.66
N LYS A 65 1.67 6.38 -20.69
CA LYS A 65 1.55 7.86 -20.61
C LYS A 65 2.76 8.47 -19.93
N TYR A 66 3.90 8.46 -20.61
CA TYR A 66 5.22 8.87 -20.10
C TYR A 66 5.24 10.14 -19.24
N ILE A 67 4.74 11.27 -19.76
CA ILE A 67 4.75 12.55 -19.05
C ILE A 67 3.90 12.47 -17.77
N ALA A 68 2.72 11.85 -17.86
CA ALA A 68 1.84 11.70 -16.71
C ALA A 68 2.47 10.78 -15.65
N VAL A 69 3.16 9.71 -16.06
CA VAL A 69 3.88 8.80 -15.15
C VAL A 69 4.99 9.50 -14.38
N PHE A 70 5.73 10.41 -15.03
CA PHE A 70 6.73 11.24 -14.35
C PHE A 70 6.09 12.08 -13.23
N PHE A 71 5.03 12.81 -13.53
CA PHE A 71 4.39 13.70 -12.56
C PHE A 71 3.67 12.94 -11.45
N VAL A 72 2.88 11.91 -11.78
CA VAL A 72 2.15 11.14 -10.75
C VAL A 72 3.12 10.34 -9.88
N GLY A 73 4.17 9.74 -10.48
CA GLY A 73 5.25 9.09 -9.73
C GLY A 73 5.94 10.03 -8.75
N GLY A 74 6.27 11.25 -9.20
CA GLY A 74 6.85 12.28 -8.33
C GLY A 74 5.89 12.76 -7.23
N LEU A 75 4.60 12.92 -7.54
CA LEU A 75 3.58 13.33 -6.57
C LEU A 75 3.39 12.30 -5.45
N ILE A 76 3.43 11.00 -5.75
CA ILE A 76 3.38 9.95 -4.72
C ILE A 76 4.50 10.16 -3.69
N SER A 77 5.73 10.36 -4.18
CA SER A 77 6.90 10.58 -3.32
C SER A 77 6.88 11.94 -2.62
N PHE A 78 6.33 12.98 -3.25
CA PHE A 78 6.15 14.27 -2.62
C PHE A 78 5.18 14.19 -1.44
N VAL A 79 4.03 13.53 -1.62
CA VAL A 79 3.06 13.27 -0.56
C VAL A 79 3.68 12.43 0.55
N TRP A 80 4.47 11.42 0.17
CA TRP A 80 5.21 10.59 1.13
C TRP A 80 6.14 11.39 2.02
N THR A 81 6.82 12.40 1.49
CA THR A 81 7.73 13.21 2.32
C THR A 81 7.01 13.86 3.50
N TRP A 82 5.73 14.22 3.39
CA TRP A 82 4.96 14.82 4.50
C TRP A 82 4.66 13.84 5.63
N ASN A 83 4.69 12.54 5.36
CA ASN A 83 4.54 11.48 6.36
C ASN A 83 5.88 11.08 7.02
N VAL A 84 7.01 11.48 6.45
CA VAL A 84 8.35 11.18 7.00
C VAL A 84 8.74 12.20 8.06
N GLN A 85 9.47 11.75 9.09
CA GLN A 85 9.99 12.61 10.14
C GLN A 85 10.80 13.77 9.55
N LYS A 86 10.57 14.99 10.05
CA LYS A 86 11.16 16.25 9.54
C LYS A 86 12.70 16.24 9.49
N ILE A 87 13.36 15.41 10.29
CA ILE A 87 14.82 15.28 10.34
C ILE A 87 15.38 14.70 9.02
N ALA A 88 14.65 13.80 8.34
CA ALA A 88 15.12 13.19 7.09
C ALA A 88 14.92 14.09 5.86
N PHE A 89 13.95 15.01 5.90
CA PHE A 89 13.66 15.98 4.84
C PHE A 89 13.38 17.35 5.45
N GLY A 90 14.47 18.06 5.73
CA GLY A 90 14.48 19.30 6.50
C GLY A 90 13.95 20.51 5.72
N THR A 91 14.08 20.53 4.39
CA THR A 91 13.65 21.67 3.56
C THR A 91 12.68 21.26 2.44
N LEU A 92 11.90 22.24 1.94
CA LEU A 92 11.06 22.04 0.77
C LEU A 92 11.87 21.67 -0.48
N ARG A 93 13.09 22.19 -0.59
CA ARG A 93 14.01 21.85 -1.69
C ARG A 93 14.37 20.37 -1.66
N ASP A 94 14.67 19.80 -0.50
CA ASP A 94 14.97 18.37 -0.37
C ASP A 94 13.80 17.50 -0.83
N ARG A 95 12.57 17.93 -0.49
CA ARG A 95 11.33 17.24 -0.88
C ARG A 95 11.08 17.29 -2.38
N ILE A 96 11.29 18.45 -3.00
CA ILE A 96 11.15 18.62 -4.45
C ILE A 96 12.23 17.81 -5.18
N THR A 97 13.48 17.85 -4.72
CA THR A 97 14.58 17.06 -5.30
C THR A 97 14.31 15.56 -5.20
N TYR A 98 13.87 15.10 -4.03
CA TYR A 98 13.48 13.70 -3.81
C TYR A 98 12.32 13.27 -4.71
N ALA A 99 11.25 14.07 -4.77
CA ALA A 99 10.09 13.82 -5.62
C ALA A 99 10.43 13.83 -7.11
N SER A 100 11.32 14.74 -7.54
CA SER A 100 11.80 14.79 -8.92
C SER A 100 12.58 13.52 -9.27
N GLY A 101 13.47 13.07 -8.39
CA GLY A 101 14.18 11.81 -8.55
C GLY A 101 13.24 10.61 -8.68
N ALA A 102 12.19 10.55 -7.87
CA ALA A 102 11.16 9.51 -7.97
C ALA A 102 10.36 9.57 -9.28
N GLY A 103 10.01 10.77 -9.74
CA GLY A 103 9.36 10.97 -11.04
C GLY A 103 10.24 10.48 -12.20
N PHE A 104 11.53 10.83 -12.20
CA PHE A 104 12.48 10.31 -13.17
C PHE A 104 12.64 8.79 -13.08
N GLY A 105 12.72 8.23 -11.87
CA GLY A 105 12.75 6.78 -11.66
C GLY A 105 11.52 6.07 -12.24
N SER A 106 10.33 6.62 -12.02
CA SER A 106 9.07 6.09 -12.58
C SER A 106 9.05 6.15 -14.11
N LEU A 107 9.54 7.25 -14.69
CA LEU A 107 9.63 7.43 -16.15
C LEU A 107 10.65 6.49 -16.78
N LEU A 108 11.86 6.42 -16.23
CA LEU A 108 12.93 5.54 -16.71
C LEU A 108 12.54 4.06 -16.54
N GLY A 109 11.86 3.73 -15.45
CA GLY A 109 11.28 2.40 -15.25
C GLY A 109 10.32 2.02 -16.38
N LEU A 110 9.36 2.91 -16.69
CA LEU A 110 8.44 2.68 -17.82
C LEU A 110 9.20 2.55 -19.16
N LEU A 111 10.15 3.44 -19.45
CA LEU A 111 10.94 3.38 -20.68
C LEU A 111 11.70 2.05 -20.82
N LEU A 112 12.34 1.61 -19.73
CA LEU A 112 13.05 0.34 -19.67
C LEU A 112 12.12 -0.85 -19.87
N THR A 113 10.98 -0.88 -19.18
CA THR A 113 10.00 -1.98 -19.30
C THR A 113 9.45 -2.06 -20.72
N VAL A 114 9.09 -0.94 -21.34
CA VAL A 114 8.62 -0.91 -22.74
C VAL A 114 9.72 -1.37 -23.69
N PHE A 115 10.97 -0.94 -23.47
CA PHE A 115 12.12 -1.37 -24.26
C PHE A 115 12.35 -2.89 -24.19
N ILE A 116 12.33 -3.45 -22.97
CA ILE A 116 12.44 -4.90 -22.73
C ILE A 116 11.31 -5.64 -23.44
N LEU A 117 10.05 -5.22 -23.27
CA LEU A 117 8.90 -5.86 -23.92
C LEU A 117 9.04 -5.88 -25.45
N LYS A 118 9.51 -4.79 -26.05
CA LYS A 118 9.75 -4.71 -27.50
C LYS A 118 10.88 -5.61 -27.97
N ILE A 119 11.96 -5.74 -27.20
CA ILE A 119 13.08 -6.62 -27.54
C ILE A 119 12.66 -8.08 -27.50
N PHE A 120 11.98 -8.49 -26.42
CA PHE A 120 11.64 -9.89 -26.21
C PHE A 120 10.36 -10.33 -26.94
N SER A 121 9.79 -9.45 -27.77
CA SER A 121 8.78 -9.80 -28.79
C SER A 121 7.62 -10.64 -28.26
N LEU A 122 6.88 -10.07 -27.29
CA LEU A 122 5.47 -10.44 -27.07
C LEU A 122 4.58 -9.77 -28.12
#